data_AF-A0AAJ5VZ53-F1
#
_entry.id   AF-A0AAJ5VZ53-F1
#
_cell.length_a   1.000
_cell.length_b   1.000
_cell.length_c   1.000
_cell.angle_alpha   90.00
_cell.angle_beta   90.00
_cell.angle_gamma   90.00
#
_symmetry.space_group_name_H-M   'P 1'
#
loop_
_entity.id
_entity.type
_entity.pdbx_description
1 polymer ?
#
loop_
_entity_poly.entity_id
_entity_poly.type
_entity_poly.pdbx_seq_one_letter_code
_entity_poly.pdbx_strand_id
1 'polypeptide(L)' 'MKPTLILALFAGLLALPIQAQEAAPESQLCRMQLDLLVEGDKLTAEEQEVFEAQCACLEEQEATGEDTGGTCAQEV' A
#
# COMPACT_ATOMS: atom_id res chain seq x y z
N MET A 1 -1.21 -50.08 -7.14
CA MET A 1 -0.97 -48.85 -7.94
C MET A 1 -0.15 -47.91 -7.06
N LYS A 2 1.07 -47.56 -7.51
CA LYS A 2 2.16 -47.01 -6.66
C LYS A 2 1.91 -45.51 -6.37
N PRO A 3 1.83 -45.07 -5.10
CA PRO A 3 1.54 -43.68 -4.73
C PRO A 3 2.72 -42.72 -4.94
N THR A 4 3.85 -43.22 -5.43
CA THR A 4 5.13 -42.49 -5.57
C THR A 4 5.10 -41.38 -6.63
N LEU A 5 4.12 -41.39 -7.55
CA LEU A 5 4.07 -40.44 -8.67
C LEU A 5 3.51 -39.06 -8.30
N ILE A 6 2.81 -38.91 -7.17
CA ILE A 6 2.19 -37.64 -6.78
C ILE A 6 3.22 -36.70 -6.11
N LEU A 7 4.24 -37.25 -5.46
CA LEU A 7 5.23 -36.46 -4.73
C LEU A 7 6.19 -35.68 -5.64
N ALA A 8 6.41 -36.17 -6.87
CA ALA A 8 7.32 -35.53 -7.83
C ALA A 8 6.72 -34.27 -8.49
N LEU A 9 5.40 -34.12 -8.47
CA LEU A 9 4.72 -32.97 -9.10
C LEU A 9 4.76 -31.71 -8.24
N PHE A 10 4.87 -31.83 -6.92
CA PHE A 10 4.93 -30.69 -6.00
C PHE A 10 6.33 -30.05 -5.91
N ALA A 11 7.40 -30.80 -6.21
CA ALA A 11 8.78 -30.29 -6.11
C ALA A 11 9.13 -29.25 -7.20
N GLY A 12 8.40 -29.21 -8.31
CA GLY A 12 8.65 -28.28 -9.42
C GLY A 12 8.03 -26.88 -9.28
N LEU A 13 7.07 -26.69 -8.36
CA LEU A 13 6.35 -25.40 -8.24
C LEU A 13 7.07 -24.35 -7.37
N LEU A 14 8.12 -24.72 -6.63
CA LEU A 14 8.81 -23.80 -5.70
C LEU A 14 9.95 -22.99 -6.33
N ALA A 15 10.22 -23.17 -7.63
CA ALA A 15 11.31 -22.48 -8.34
C ALA A 15 10.84 -21.22 -9.10
N LEU A 16 9.60 -20.76 -8.88
CA LEU A 16 9.18 -19.46 -9.40
C LEU A 16 9.87 -18.37 -8.55
N PRO A 17 10.64 -17.45 -9.17
CA PRO A 17 11.13 -16.29 -8.44
C PRO A 17 9.89 -15.51 -7.98
N ILE A 18 9.64 -15.53 -6.67
CA ILE A 18 8.74 -14.57 -6.03
C ILE A 18 9.45 -13.23 -6.20
N GLN A 19 9.13 -12.51 -7.28
CA GLN A 19 9.55 -11.13 -7.41
C GLN A 19 8.83 -10.38 -6.31
N ALA A 20 9.58 -9.99 -5.27
CA ALA A 20 9.12 -9.06 -4.27
C ALA A 20 8.76 -7.78 -5.03
N GLN A 21 7.45 -7.55 -5.20
CA GLN A 21 6.96 -6.28 -5.71
C GLN A 21 7.38 -5.23 -4.67
N GLU A 22 8.10 -4.20 -5.10
CA GLU A 22 8.36 -3.06 -4.23
C GLU A 22 7.03 -2.58 -3.65
N ALA A 23 7.01 -2.32 -2.35
CA ALA A 23 5.83 -1.77 -1.70
C ALA A 23 5.49 -0.44 -2.39
N ALA A 24 4.20 -0.23 -2.68
CA ALA A 24 3.76 1.04 -3.20
C ALA A 24 4.12 2.16 -2.20
N PRO A 25 4.46 3.37 -2.68
CA PRO A 25 4.67 4.51 -1.79
C PRO A 25 3.43 4.77 -0.93
N GLU A 26 3.62 5.23 0.29
CA GLU A 26 2.54 5.49 1.25
C GLU A 26 1.62 6.61 0.73
N SER A 27 2.18 7.59 0.00
CA SER A 27 1.39 8.61 -0.69
C SER A 27 0.38 8.01 -1.67
N GLN A 28 0.78 6.97 -2.41
CA GLN A 28 -0.07 6.31 -3.39
C GLN A 28 -1.19 5.53 -2.69
N LEU A 29 -0.89 4.87 -1.58
CA LEU A 29 -1.90 4.20 -0.76
C LEU A 29 -2.90 5.20 -0.17
N CYS A 30 -2.41 6.36 0.31
CA CYS A 30 -3.25 7.44 0.85
C CYS A 30 -4.23 7.95 -0.20
N ARG A 31 -3.76 8.25 -1.43
CA ARG A 31 -4.61 8.72 -2.52
C ARG A 31 -5.68 7.72 -2.91
N MET A 32 -5.32 6.45 -3.06
CA MET A 32 -6.31 5.39 -3.35
C MET A 32 -7.35 5.25 -2.23
N GLN A 33 -6.95 5.39 -0.97
CA GLN A 33 -7.89 5.33 0.14
C GLN A 33 -8.83 6.55 0.16
N LEU A 34 -8.30 7.76 -0.06
CA LEU A 34 -9.11 8.97 -0.16
C LEU A 34 -10.16 8.84 -1.28
N ASP A 35 -9.75 8.39 -2.47
CA ASP A 35 -10.65 8.21 -3.61
C ASP A 35 -11.80 7.25 -3.26
N LEU A 36 -11.50 6.11 -2.62
CA LEU A 36 -12.51 5.14 -2.17
C LEU A 36 -13.47 5.73 -1.14
N LEU A 37 -12.97 6.58 -0.24
CA LEU A 37 -13.77 7.21 0.81
C LEU A 37 -14.68 8.32 0.24
N VAL A 38 -14.19 9.08 -0.73
CA VAL A 38 -14.96 10.11 -1.45
C VAL A 38 -16.03 9.46 -2.32
N GLU A 39 -15.68 8.45 -3.12
CA GLU A 39 -16.65 7.69 -3.93
C GLU A 39 -17.73 7.04 -3.07
N GLY A 40 -17.37 6.61 -1.85
CA GLY A 40 -18.27 5.99 -0.89
C GLY A 40 -19.12 6.97 -0.07
N ASP A 41 -18.98 8.28 -0.27
CA ASP A 41 -19.59 9.35 0.55
C ASP A 41 -19.37 9.10 2.05
N LYS A 42 -18.11 8.77 2.42
CA LYS A 42 -17.71 8.38 3.78
C LYS A 42 -17.10 9.50 4.60
N LEU A 43 -16.81 10.63 3.97
CA LEU A 43 -16.16 11.76 4.60
C LEU A 43 -17.09 12.97 4.56
N THR A 44 -17.11 13.70 5.66
CA THR A 44 -17.52 15.11 5.64
C THR A 44 -16.49 15.94 4.87
N ALA A 45 -16.86 17.16 4.47
CA ALA A 45 -15.94 18.06 3.79
C ALA A 45 -14.68 18.36 4.62
N GLU A 46 -14.84 18.51 5.95
CA GLU A 46 -13.73 18.77 6.86
C GLU A 46 -12.80 17.54 7.00
N GLU A 47 -13.35 16.33 7.07
CA GLU A 47 -12.55 15.10 7.09
C GLU A 47 -11.82 14.88 5.75
N GLN A 48 -12.44 15.22 4.63
CA GLN A 48 -11.80 15.16 3.32
C GLN A 48 -10.58 16.10 3.24
N GLU A 49 -10.70 17.34 3.71
CA GLU A 49 -9.59 18.29 3.75
C GLU A 49 -8.42 17.78 4.59
N VAL A 50 -8.70 17.15 5.74
CA VAL A 50 -7.67 16.53 6.59
C VAL A 50 -6.97 15.38 5.87
N PHE A 51 -7.71 14.50 5.22
CA PHE A 51 -7.13 13.40 4.44
C PHE A 51 -6.30 13.91 3.26
N GLU A 52 -6.76 14.94 2.55
CA GLU A 52 -6.03 15.57 1.45
C GLU A 52 -4.69 16.16 1.94
N ALA A 53 -4.69 16.84 3.09
CA ALA A 53 -3.49 17.38 3.70
C ALA A 53 -2.50 16.28 4.11
N GLN A 54 -3.00 15.16 4.67
CA GLN A 54 -2.17 14.01 5.02
C GLN A 54 -1.51 13.37 3.79
N CYS A 55 -2.27 13.17 2.70
CA CYS A 55 -1.70 12.63 1.47
C CYS A 55 -0.66 13.59 0.86
N ALA A 56 -0.91 14.90 0.87
CA ALA A 56 0.05 15.89 0.38
C ALA A 56 1.35 15.90 1.19
N CYS A 57 1.27 15.75 2.52
CA CYS A 57 2.46 15.63 3.37
C CYS A 57 3.30 14.40 3.01
N LEU A 58 2.66 13.25 2.79
CA LEU A 58 3.37 12.02 2.37
C LEU A 58 4.01 12.18 0.99
N GLU A 59 3.34 12.84 0.05
CA GLU A 59 3.90 13.15 -1.28
C GLU A 59 5.16 14.03 -1.18
N GLU A 60 5.13 15.05 -0.31
CA GLU A 60 6.29 15.92 -0.08
C GLU A 60 7.45 15.18 0.60
N GLN A 61 7.12 14.34 1.60
CA GLN A 61 8.10 13.50 2.30
C GLN A 61 8.83 12.57 1.33
N GLU A 62 8.08 11.89 0.45
CA GLU A 62 8.64 11.01 -0.56
C GLU A 62 9.42 11.75 -1.65
N ALA A 63 8.95 12.95 -2.05
CA ALA A 63 9.63 13.77 -3.05
C ALA A 63 10.99 14.32 -2.54
N THR A 64 11.09 14.61 -1.24
CA THR A 64 12.31 15.12 -0.60
C THR A 64 13.25 13.99 -0.16
N GLY A 65 12.76 12.75 -0.09
CA GLY A 65 13.53 11.59 0.40
C GLY A 65 13.82 11.67 1.90
N GLU A 66 13.09 12.52 2.61
CA GLU A 66 13.27 12.79 4.03
C GLU A 66 12.36 11.86 4.83
N ASP A 67 12.90 10.76 5.37
CA ASP A 67 12.13 9.87 6.24
C ASP A 67 11.89 10.56 7.59
N THR A 68 10.81 11.34 7.67
CA THR A 68 10.44 12.07 8.88
C THR A 68 9.60 11.23 9.85
N GLY A 69 9.54 9.90 9.67
CA GLY A 69 9.19 8.97 10.75
C GLY A 69 7.87 9.26 11.47
N GLY A 70 6.81 9.60 10.72
CA GLY A 70 5.43 9.71 11.25
C GLY A 70 4.87 11.11 11.47
N THR A 71 5.53 12.18 11.00
CA THR A 71 5.04 13.57 11.14
C THR A 71 3.71 13.83 10.44
N CYS A 72 3.47 13.23 9.27
CA CYS A 72 2.24 13.44 8.48
C CYS A 72 0.95 12.94 9.15
N ALA A 73 1.04 12.15 10.22
CA ALA A 73 -0.11 11.59 10.94
C ALA A 73 -0.37 12.26 12.31
N GLN A 74 0.48 13.21 12.74
CA GLN A 74 0.51 13.66 14.14
C GLN A 74 0.08 15.12 14.36
N GLU A 75 -0.20 15.88 13.31
CA GLU A 75 -0.64 17.27 13.39
C GLU A 75 -2.07 17.44 12.84
N VAL A 76 -3.05 16.87 13.55
CA VAL A 76 -4.49 17.17 13.37
C VAL A 76 -5.12 17.43 14.72
#